data_AF-A0A7W7JZU9-F1
#
_entry.id   AF-A0A7W7JZU9-F1
#
_cell.length_a   1.000
_cell.length_b   1.000
_cell.length_c   1.000
_cell.angle_alpha   90.00
_cell.angle_beta   90.00
_cell.angle_gamma   90.00
#
_symmetry.space_group_name_H-M   'P 1'
#
loop_
_entity.id
_entity.type
_entity.pdbx_description
1 polymer ?
#
loop_
_entity_poly.entity_id
_entity_poly.type
_entity_poly.pdbx_seq_one_letter_code
_entity_poly.pdbx_strand_id
1 'polypeptide(L)'
;MKPLLAALALGVAALPASAFAAAPVSAPVAEGDLQKLVALMAPEDSIGRIAGRAFDLGMDQQLAADPKMKAAYDANPGLREQVGGQLRGQFTRILVAALPSLRGEIETILKAELTPGEIADTLTFFASPTGQKVRAEVYEAMGNAPGQSPQEMQQAAMAAVMAKMTPEDYPALMAFAGSTAAQKMGSLNPKIAAASQAWALKLVAANRPQMEGFATRAAAEYLAKKKGGQ
;
A
#
# COMPACT_ATOMS: atom_id res chain seq x y z
N MET A 1 26.26 3.88 -22.58
CA MET A 1 26.87 5.04 -23.24
C MET A 1 26.27 6.31 -22.64
N LYS A 2 27.04 7.06 -21.83
CA LYS A 2 26.87 8.52 -21.67
C LYS A 2 27.84 9.15 -22.68
N PRO A 3 27.50 10.26 -23.35
CA PRO A 3 27.97 11.55 -22.82
C PRO A 3 27.02 12.74 -23.12
N LEU A 4 27.43 13.94 -22.66
CA LEU A 4 26.83 15.30 -22.71
C LEU A 4 26.13 15.64 -21.39
N LEU A 5 26.71 16.29 -20.36
CA LEU A 5 27.73 17.36 -20.22
C LEU A 5 27.43 18.70 -20.92
N ALA A 6 27.63 19.76 -20.13
CA ALA A 6 27.70 21.20 -20.46
C ALA A 6 26.36 21.92 -20.69
N ALA A 7 26.09 23.13 -20.21
CA ALA A 7 26.78 24.03 -19.29
C ALA A 7 25.81 25.18 -18.96
N LEU A 8 25.85 25.70 -17.74
CA LEU A 8 25.68 27.14 -17.49
C LEU A 8 26.28 27.47 -16.13
N ALA A 9 27.56 27.84 -16.19
CA ALA A 9 28.20 28.71 -15.22
C ALA A 9 28.14 30.15 -15.74
N LEU A 10 28.25 31.11 -14.79
CA LEU A 10 28.29 32.59 -14.84
C LEU A 10 27.10 33.11 -14.01
N GLY A 11 27.20 33.55 -12.75
CA GLY A 11 28.27 34.27 -12.05
C GLY A 11 27.92 35.76 -12.04
N VAL A 12 27.54 36.32 -10.87
CA VAL A 12 27.77 37.72 -10.43
C VAL A 12 27.40 37.89 -8.94
N ALA A 13 28.31 38.57 -8.24
CA ALA A 13 28.18 39.36 -7.00
C ALA A 13 28.15 38.63 -5.64
N ALA A 14 29.31 38.72 -4.99
CA ALA A 14 29.45 38.83 -3.54
C ALA A 14 28.69 40.06 -3.01
N LEU A 15 28.02 39.93 -1.86
CA LEU A 15 27.73 40.95 -0.83
C LEU A 15 26.96 40.28 0.35
N PRO A 16 26.90 40.92 1.53
CA PRO A 16 27.73 40.64 2.71
C PRO A 16 27.14 39.62 3.69
N ALA A 17 28.01 39.10 4.56
CA ALA A 17 27.63 38.44 5.80
C ALA A 17 26.85 39.41 6.71
N SER A 18 25.55 39.20 6.89
CA SER A 18 24.75 39.66 8.05
C SER A 18 23.31 39.17 7.92
N ALA A 19 23.07 37.95 8.37
CA ALA A 19 21.90 37.55 9.14
C ALA A 19 22.05 36.06 9.40
N PHE A 20 22.58 35.71 10.57
CA PHE A 20 22.17 34.45 11.18
C PHE A 20 20.68 34.61 11.47
N ALA A 21 19.84 34.35 10.46
CA ALA A 21 18.49 33.91 10.71
C ALA A 21 18.66 32.67 11.57
N ALA A 22 18.26 32.77 12.84
CA ALA A 22 18.14 31.62 13.70
C ALA A 22 17.45 30.54 12.88
N ALA A 23 18.13 29.41 12.69
CA ALA A 23 17.51 28.25 12.10
C ALA A 23 16.16 28.06 12.82
N PRO A 24 15.04 27.93 12.10
CA PRO A 24 13.76 27.70 12.76
C PRO A 24 13.99 26.53 13.69
N VAL A 25 13.79 26.77 14.99
CA VAL A 25 13.83 25.71 15.99
C VAL A 25 12.81 24.70 15.50
N SER A 26 13.29 23.58 14.98
CA SER A 26 12.42 22.49 14.54
C SER A 26 11.54 22.16 15.73
N ALA A 27 10.26 22.54 15.65
CA ALA A 27 9.27 22.08 16.60
C ALA A 27 9.42 20.55 16.68
N PRO A 28 9.37 19.94 17.87
CA PRO A 28 9.29 18.49 17.94
C PRO A 28 8.14 18.07 17.02
N VAL A 29 8.37 17.09 16.16
CA VAL A 29 7.24 16.39 15.51
C VAL A 29 6.35 15.99 16.65
N ALA A 30 5.17 16.60 16.69
CA ALA A 30 4.14 16.05 17.53
C ALA A 30 3.99 14.63 17.04
N GLU A 31 4.16 13.65 17.91
CA GLU A 31 4.04 12.21 17.63
C GLU A 31 2.80 11.89 16.77
N GLY A 32 1.77 12.74 16.87
CA GLY A 32 0.59 12.76 15.98
C GLY A 32 0.84 12.96 14.48
N ASP A 33 1.85 13.71 14.03
CA ASP A 33 2.11 13.90 12.59
C ASP A 33 2.75 12.66 11.95
N LEU A 34 3.65 11.99 12.66
CA LEU A 34 4.15 10.68 12.24
C LEU A 34 2.99 9.68 12.14
N GLN A 35 2.11 9.63 13.15
CA GLN A 35 0.94 8.76 13.14
C GLN A 35 -0.02 9.08 12.00
N LYS A 36 -0.24 10.37 11.69
CA LYS A 36 -1.02 10.79 10.51
C LYS A 36 -0.39 10.26 9.24
N LEU A 37 0.92 10.43 9.06
CA LEU A 37 1.62 9.98 7.85
C LEU A 37 1.49 8.46 7.69
N VAL A 38 1.71 7.70 8.77
CA VAL A 38 1.52 6.24 8.79
C VAL A 38 0.08 5.85 8.43
N ALA A 39 -0.92 6.55 8.96
CA ALA A 39 -2.32 6.32 8.61
C ALA A 39 -2.61 6.62 7.13
N LEU A 40 -1.89 7.56 6.50
CA LEU A 40 -2.01 7.82 5.07
C LEU A 40 -1.43 6.69 4.20
N MET A 41 -0.44 5.97 4.72
CA MET A 41 0.27 4.86 4.04
C MET A 41 -0.38 3.49 4.26
N ALA A 42 -1.11 3.30 5.35
CA ALA A 42 -1.92 2.12 5.61
C ALA A 42 -3.37 2.51 6.02
N PRO A 43 -4.13 3.15 5.12
CA PRO A 43 -5.48 3.60 5.39
C PRO A 43 -6.43 2.40 5.46
N GLU A 44 -7.21 2.35 6.54
CA GLU A 44 -8.11 1.24 6.83
C GLU A 44 -9.14 1.03 5.72
N ASP A 45 -9.77 2.11 5.25
CA ASP A 45 -10.78 2.07 4.20
C ASP A 45 -10.25 1.51 2.88
N SER A 46 -9.01 1.86 2.50
CA SER A 46 -8.44 1.36 1.24
C SER A 46 -8.03 -0.10 1.38
N ILE A 47 -7.42 -0.47 2.52
CA ILE A 47 -7.03 -1.86 2.76
C ILE A 47 -8.26 -2.77 2.83
N GLY A 48 -9.34 -2.36 3.50
CA GLY A 48 -10.61 -3.09 3.52
C GLY A 48 -11.19 -3.29 2.12
N ARG A 49 -11.16 -2.25 1.27
CA ARG A 49 -11.65 -2.32 -0.12
C ARG A 49 -10.82 -3.26 -0.99
N ILE A 50 -9.49 -3.23 -0.83
CA ILE A 50 -8.56 -4.04 -1.61
C ILE A 50 -8.57 -5.51 -1.15
N ALA A 51 -8.85 -5.77 0.14
CA ALA A 51 -8.85 -7.10 0.74
C ALA A 51 -9.76 -8.08 -0.01
N GLY A 52 -10.96 -7.65 -0.42
CA GLY A 52 -11.90 -8.50 -1.15
C GLY A 52 -11.34 -8.98 -2.49
N ARG A 53 -10.75 -8.08 -3.28
CA ARG A 53 -10.14 -8.40 -4.58
C ARG A 53 -8.90 -9.28 -4.42
N ALA A 54 -8.06 -8.98 -3.44
CA ALA A 54 -6.90 -9.78 -3.12
C ALA A 54 -7.29 -11.21 -2.69
N PHE A 55 -8.35 -11.35 -1.91
CA PHE A 55 -8.91 -12.65 -1.54
C PHE A 55 -9.40 -13.42 -2.77
N ASP A 56 -10.19 -12.78 -3.62
CA ASP A 56 -10.77 -13.43 -4.80
C ASP A 56 -9.68 -13.94 -5.75
N LEU A 57 -8.65 -13.13 -6.00
CA LEU A 57 -7.52 -13.55 -6.80
C LEU A 57 -6.73 -14.68 -6.14
N GLY A 58 -6.48 -14.60 -4.83
CA GLY A 58 -5.80 -15.67 -4.09
C GLY A 58 -6.56 -17.00 -4.18
N MET A 59 -7.88 -16.95 -4.09
CA MET A 59 -8.75 -18.11 -4.28
C MET A 59 -8.66 -18.66 -5.71
N ASP A 60 -8.63 -17.80 -6.73
CA ASP A 60 -8.41 -18.21 -8.12
C ASP A 60 -7.07 -18.91 -8.32
N GLN A 61 -6.01 -18.33 -7.77
CA GLN A 61 -4.66 -18.92 -7.82
C GLN A 61 -4.61 -20.27 -7.13
N GLN A 62 -5.26 -20.41 -5.97
CA GLN A 62 -5.32 -21.68 -5.24
C GLN A 62 -6.09 -22.76 -6.02
N LEU A 63 -7.23 -22.42 -6.63
CA LEU A 63 -7.98 -23.33 -7.48
C LEU A 63 -7.19 -23.71 -8.74
N ALA A 64 -6.47 -22.77 -9.35
CA ALA A 64 -5.61 -23.07 -10.50
C ALA A 64 -4.43 -23.98 -10.13
N ALA A 65 -3.89 -23.85 -8.91
CA ALA A 65 -2.76 -24.63 -8.42
C ALA A 65 -3.14 -26.05 -7.95
N ASP A 66 -4.41 -26.31 -7.60
CA ASP A 66 -4.89 -27.61 -7.14
C ASP A 66 -6.01 -28.16 -8.05
N PRO A 67 -5.67 -29.05 -9.00
CA PRO A 67 -6.64 -29.66 -9.91
C PRO A 67 -7.75 -30.45 -9.20
N LYS A 68 -7.48 -31.04 -8.03
CA LYS A 68 -8.49 -31.78 -7.27
C LYS A 68 -9.49 -30.83 -6.63
N MET A 69 -8.99 -29.74 -6.04
CA MET A 69 -9.86 -28.68 -5.52
C MET A 69 -10.69 -28.08 -6.64
N LYS A 70 -10.08 -27.76 -7.78
CA LYS A 70 -10.80 -27.26 -8.96
C LYS A 70 -11.92 -28.20 -9.41
N ALA A 71 -11.63 -29.50 -9.57
CA ALA A 71 -12.65 -30.47 -9.97
C ALA A 71 -13.82 -30.55 -8.96
N ALA A 72 -13.54 -30.46 -7.65
CA ALA A 72 -14.58 -30.45 -6.63
C ALA A 72 -15.49 -29.20 -6.70
N TYR A 73 -14.91 -28.04 -6.99
CA TYR A 73 -15.65 -26.78 -7.17
C TYR A 73 -16.45 -26.77 -8.48
N ASP A 74 -15.88 -27.26 -9.58
CA ASP A 74 -16.56 -27.35 -10.88
C ASP A 74 -17.76 -28.31 -10.82
N ALA A 75 -17.66 -29.41 -10.06
CA ALA A 75 -18.75 -30.37 -9.85
C ALA A 75 -19.90 -29.85 -8.96
N ASN A 76 -19.71 -28.71 -8.28
CA ASN A 76 -20.66 -28.19 -7.30
C ASN A 76 -20.97 -26.69 -7.54
N PRO A 77 -21.89 -26.37 -8.47
CA PRO A 77 -22.28 -24.99 -8.76
C PRO A 77 -22.78 -24.24 -7.52
N GLY A 78 -22.14 -23.11 -7.19
CA GLY A 78 -22.46 -22.31 -5.99
C GLY A 78 -21.60 -22.62 -4.76
N LEU A 79 -20.80 -23.69 -4.77
CA LEU A 79 -19.83 -23.97 -3.70
C LEU A 79 -18.82 -22.83 -3.57
N ARG A 80 -18.36 -22.30 -4.70
CA ARG A 80 -17.46 -21.14 -4.77
C ARG A 80 -18.01 -19.93 -4.04
N GLU A 81 -19.27 -19.59 -4.30
CA GLU A 81 -19.90 -18.41 -3.72
C GLU A 81 -20.12 -18.58 -2.21
N GLN A 82 -20.58 -19.77 -1.80
CA GLN A 82 -20.80 -20.10 -0.39
C GLN A 82 -19.50 -20.06 0.42
N VAL A 83 -18.45 -20.75 -0.05
CA VAL A 83 -17.15 -20.81 0.65
C VAL A 83 -16.45 -19.46 0.57
N GLY A 84 -16.37 -18.88 -0.63
CA GLY A 84 -15.71 -17.59 -0.87
C GLY A 84 -16.36 -16.45 -0.10
N GLY A 85 -17.70 -16.40 -0.03
CA GLY A 85 -18.42 -15.37 0.73
C GLY A 85 -18.10 -15.39 2.23
N GLN A 86 -18.07 -16.58 2.85
CA GLN A 86 -17.72 -16.71 4.27
C GLN A 86 -16.25 -16.39 4.54
N LEU A 87 -15.35 -16.90 3.70
CA LEU A 87 -13.92 -16.69 3.87
C LEU A 87 -13.50 -15.24 3.62
N ARG A 88 -14.07 -14.57 2.62
CA ARG A 88 -13.77 -13.16 2.30
C ARG A 88 -14.04 -12.24 3.48
N GLY A 89 -15.15 -12.46 4.19
CA GLY A 89 -15.51 -11.69 5.38
C GLY A 89 -14.50 -11.90 6.52
N GLN A 90 -14.09 -13.14 6.77
CA GLN A 90 -13.08 -13.44 7.81
C GLN A 90 -11.70 -12.90 7.43
N PHE A 91 -11.28 -13.07 6.18
CA PHE A 91 -10.04 -12.53 5.66
C PHE A 91 -9.95 -11.01 5.86
N THR A 92 -11.00 -10.29 5.50
CA THR A 92 -11.06 -8.83 5.66
C THR A 92 -10.97 -8.42 7.13
N ARG A 93 -11.69 -9.11 8.03
CA ARG A 93 -11.64 -8.83 9.47
C ARG A 93 -10.25 -9.05 10.05
N ILE A 94 -9.60 -10.16 9.70
CA ILE A 94 -8.22 -10.46 10.13
C ILE A 94 -7.27 -9.36 9.67
N LEU A 95 -7.38 -8.95 8.41
CA LEU A 95 -6.52 -7.93 7.83
C LEU A 95 -6.69 -6.57 8.53
N VAL A 96 -7.93 -6.12 8.71
CA VAL A 96 -8.25 -4.86 9.40
C VAL A 96 -7.79 -4.88 10.85
N ALA A 97 -8.07 -5.96 11.59
CA ALA A 97 -7.65 -6.10 12.98
C ALA A 97 -6.13 -6.10 13.15
N ALA A 98 -5.39 -6.55 12.13
CA ALA A 98 -3.93 -6.57 12.14
C ALA A 98 -3.29 -5.24 11.71
N LEU A 99 -4.04 -4.27 11.17
CA LEU A 99 -3.50 -2.99 10.69
C LEU A 99 -2.69 -2.21 11.72
N PRO A 100 -3.07 -2.14 13.02
CA PRO A 100 -2.25 -1.44 14.01
C PRO A 100 -0.82 -1.98 14.09
N SER A 101 -0.63 -3.29 13.94
CA SER A 101 0.71 -3.90 13.94
C SER A 101 1.53 -3.51 12.70
N LEU A 102 0.91 -3.48 11.52
CA LEU A 102 1.56 -2.99 10.30
C LEU A 102 1.95 -1.52 10.43
N ARG A 103 1.06 -0.69 10.99
CA ARG A 103 1.32 0.73 11.22
C ARG A 103 2.51 0.92 12.15
N GLY A 104 2.66 0.12 13.20
CA GLY A 104 3.84 0.17 14.08
C GLY A 104 5.16 -0.18 13.38
N GLU A 105 5.16 -1.16 12.46
CA GLU A 105 6.34 -1.50 11.64
C GLU A 105 6.73 -0.32 10.72
N ILE A 106 5.74 0.29 10.05
CA ILE A 106 5.95 1.47 9.19
C ILE A 106 6.44 2.66 10.01
N GLU A 107 5.81 2.92 11.16
CA GLU A 107 6.18 3.99 12.08
C GLU A 107 7.64 3.90 12.51
N THR A 108 8.09 2.70 12.86
CA THR A 108 9.49 2.44 13.25
C THR A 108 10.47 2.80 12.12
N ILE A 109 10.14 2.43 10.88
CA ILE A 109 10.97 2.76 9.70
C ILE A 109 11.02 4.27 9.47
N LEU A 110 9.86 4.93 9.48
CA LEU A 110 9.78 6.37 9.21
C LEU A 110 10.47 7.18 10.32
N LYS A 111 10.28 6.81 11.59
CA LYS A 111 10.88 7.50 12.74
C LYS A 111 12.40 7.46 12.72
N ALA A 112 12.99 6.38 12.22
CA ALA A 112 14.44 6.22 12.15
C ALA A 112 15.10 7.06 11.05
N GLU A 113 14.35 7.44 10.01
CA GLU A 113 14.93 7.92 8.76
C GLU A 113 14.42 9.29 8.33
N LEU A 114 13.21 9.69 8.75
CA LEU A 114 12.63 10.99 8.46
C LEU A 114 12.82 11.95 9.62
N THR A 115 13.19 13.18 9.26
CA THR A 115 13.20 14.32 10.16
C THR A 115 11.81 14.93 10.31
N PRO A 116 11.64 15.78 11.33
CA PRO A 116 10.42 16.58 11.48
C PRO A 116 9.93 17.33 10.25
N GLY A 117 10.82 18.06 9.60
CA GLY A 117 10.48 18.82 8.39
C GLY A 117 10.03 17.89 7.27
N GLU A 118 10.72 16.77 7.07
CA GLU A 118 10.39 15.83 6.00
C GLU A 118 9.01 15.16 6.20
N ILE A 119 8.62 14.88 7.44
CA ILE A 119 7.27 14.37 7.76
C ILE A 119 6.22 15.45 7.44
N ALA A 120 6.45 16.69 7.87
CA ALA A 120 5.53 17.79 7.63
C ALA A 120 5.38 18.12 6.14
N ASP A 121 6.47 18.11 5.38
CA ASP A 121 6.47 18.33 3.92
C ASP A 121 5.70 17.22 3.21
N THR A 122 5.91 15.97 3.61
CA THR A 122 5.20 14.80 3.05
C THR A 122 3.70 14.88 3.34
N LEU A 123 3.32 15.24 4.56
CA LEU A 123 1.92 15.44 4.94
C LEU A 123 1.28 16.59 4.16
N THR A 124 1.98 17.71 4.02
CA THR A 124 1.50 18.88 3.28
C THR A 124 1.21 18.51 1.82
N PHE A 125 2.12 17.78 1.18
CA PHE A 125 1.89 17.28 -0.17
C PHE A 125 0.68 16.35 -0.22
N PHE A 126 0.59 15.33 0.63
CA PHE A 126 -0.53 14.38 0.60
C PHE A 126 -1.88 14.94 1.03
N ALA A 127 -1.90 16.09 1.71
CA ALA A 127 -3.10 16.85 2.00
C ALA A 127 -3.58 17.69 0.80
N SER A 128 -2.69 18.03 -0.14
CA SER A 128 -3.05 18.79 -1.35
C SER A 128 -3.97 18.00 -2.29
N PRO A 129 -4.74 18.67 -3.17
CA PRO A 129 -5.58 17.98 -4.17
C PRO A 129 -4.79 16.98 -5.02
N THR A 130 -3.60 17.37 -5.48
CA THR A 130 -2.72 16.51 -6.27
C THR A 130 -2.20 15.33 -5.45
N GLY A 131 -1.79 15.52 -4.19
CA GLY A 131 -1.34 14.42 -3.35
C GLY A 131 -2.44 13.43 -2.97
N GLN A 132 -3.68 13.91 -2.76
CA GLN A 132 -4.84 13.04 -2.56
C GLN A 132 -5.12 12.19 -3.81
N LYS A 133 -5.03 12.81 -5.00
CA LYS A 133 -5.18 12.12 -6.28
C LYS A 133 -4.11 11.05 -6.48
N VAL A 134 -2.84 11.36 -6.22
CA VAL A 134 -1.74 10.38 -6.26
C VAL A 134 -2.04 9.18 -5.36
N ARG A 135 -2.44 9.42 -4.11
CA ARG A 135 -2.74 8.34 -3.16
C ARG A 135 -3.91 7.47 -3.64
N ALA A 136 -4.99 8.08 -4.12
CA ALA A 136 -6.14 7.36 -4.62
C ALA A 136 -5.75 6.39 -5.75
N GLU A 137 -4.99 6.87 -6.74
CA GLU A 137 -4.56 6.08 -7.90
C GLU A 137 -3.58 4.96 -7.50
N VAL A 138 -2.67 5.21 -6.55
CA VAL A 138 -1.75 4.18 -6.04
C VAL A 138 -2.53 3.03 -5.40
N TYR A 139 -3.50 3.32 -4.52
CA TYR A 139 -4.31 2.27 -3.88
C TYR A 139 -5.22 1.56 -4.88
N GLU A 140 -5.77 2.28 -5.85
CA GLU A 140 -6.57 1.66 -6.91
C GLU A 140 -5.73 0.69 -7.75
N ALA A 141 -4.53 1.11 -8.18
CA ALA A 141 -3.61 0.27 -8.94
C ALA A 141 -3.20 -0.99 -8.15
N MET A 142 -2.83 -0.84 -6.87
CA MET A 142 -2.51 -1.97 -6.00
C MET A 142 -3.70 -2.94 -5.84
N GLY A 143 -4.92 -2.41 -5.80
CA GLY A 143 -6.13 -3.22 -5.69
C GLY A 143 -6.56 -3.94 -6.97
N ASN A 144 -6.13 -3.46 -8.15
CA ASN A 144 -6.50 -4.02 -9.44
C ASN A 144 -5.58 -5.17 -9.87
N ALA A 145 -4.35 -5.24 -9.34
CA ALA A 145 -3.40 -6.30 -9.66
C ALA A 145 -2.70 -6.87 -8.41
N PRO A 146 -3.46 -7.44 -7.45
CA PRO A 146 -2.84 -8.13 -6.33
C PRO A 146 -1.95 -9.27 -6.87
N GLY A 147 -0.78 -9.52 -6.31
CA GLY A 147 0.10 -10.62 -6.77
C GLY A 147 1.10 -10.29 -7.87
N GLN A 148 1.14 -9.06 -8.37
CA GLN A 148 2.29 -8.54 -9.10
C GLN A 148 3.53 -8.44 -8.19
N SER A 149 4.72 -8.51 -8.78
CA SER A 149 5.97 -8.21 -8.06
C SER A 149 5.99 -6.76 -7.56
N PRO A 150 6.77 -6.42 -6.51
CA PRO A 150 6.87 -5.05 -6.02
C PRO A 150 7.23 -4.03 -7.13
N GLN A 151 8.10 -4.42 -8.06
CA GLN A 151 8.51 -3.58 -9.19
C GLN A 151 7.36 -3.36 -10.18
N GLU A 152 6.61 -4.40 -10.52
CA GLU A 152 5.44 -4.28 -11.41
C GLU A 152 4.33 -3.43 -10.77
N MET A 153 4.06 -3.63 -9.48
CA MET A 153 3.09 -2.80 -8.75
C MET A 153 3.52 -1.34 -8.72
N GLN A 154 4.81 -1.05 -8.50
CA GLN A 154 5.32 0.32 -8.51
C GLN A 154 5.17 0.96 -9.90
N GLN A 155 5.48 0.22 -10.97
CA GLN A 155 5.31 0.71 -12.34
C GLN A 155 3.84 0.94 -12.68
N ALA A 156 2.95 0.01 -12.32
CA ALA A 156 1.52 0.12 -12.53
C ALA A 156 0.91 1.31 -11.77
N ALA A 157 1.31 1.51 -10.52
CA ALA A 157 0.89 2.65 -9.71
C ALA A 157 1.37 3.98 -10.32
N MET A 158 2.63 4.04 -10.76
CA MET A 158 3.15 5.25 -11.41
C MET A 158 2.46 5.52 -12.74
N ALA A 159 2.19 4.50 -13.55
CA ALA A 159 1.43 4.64 -14.78
C ALA A 159 -0.01 5.12 -14.54
N ALA A 160 -0.70 4.57 -13.54
CA ALA A 160 -2.05 4.98 -13.15
C ALA A 160 -2.09 6.45 -12.71
N VAL A 161 -1.14 6.85 -11.85
CA VAL A 161 -0.98 8.25 -11.44
C VAL A 161 -0.81 9.14 -12.68
N MET A 162 0.18 8.86 -13.52
CA MET A 162 0.49 9.70 -14.69
C MET A 162 -0.67 9.78 -15.70
N ALA A 163 -1.42 8.69 -15.89
CA ALA A 163 -2.58 8.65 -16.79
C ALA A 163 -3.73 9.57 -16.33
N LYS A 164 -3.77 9.92 -15.04
CA LYS A 164 -4.83 10.72 -14.43
C LYS A 164 -4.41 12.14 -14.14
N MET A 165 -3.11 12.45 -14.14
CA MET A 165 -2.62 13.81 -13.90
C MET A 165 -3.03 14.77 -15.02
N THR A 166 -3.35 15.99 -14.62
CA THR A 166 -3.67 17.11 -15.49
C THR A 166 -2.54 18.14 -15.47
N PRO A 167 -2.43 19.06 -16.45
CA PRO A 167 -1.41 20.11 -16.46
C PRO A 167 -1.31 20.88 -15.12
N GLU A 168 -2.43 21.06 -14.43
CA GLU A 168 -2.55 21.76 -13.15
C GLU A 168 -1.90 21.02 -11.97
N ASP A 169 -1.71 19.70 -12.09
CA ASP A 169 -1.10 18.86 -11.05
C ASP A 169 0.45 18.93 -11.05
N TYR A 170 1.05 19.22 -12.20
CA TYR A 170 2.51 19.14 -12.39
C TYR A 170 3.31 20.09 -11.49
N PRO A 171 2.90 21.36 -11.24
CA PRO A 171 3.64 22.22 -10.34
C PRO A 171 3.79 21.63 -8.93
N ALA A 172 2.72 21.07 -8.37
CA ALA A 172 2.75 20.45 -7.05
C ALA A 172 3.57 19.15 -7.04
N LEU A 173 3.43 18.33 -8.08
CA LEU A 173 4.24 17.11 -8.24
C LEU A 173 5.73 17.41 -8.33
N MET A 174 6.12 18.38 -9.16
CA MET A 174 7.53 18.74 -9.35
C MET A 174 8.12 19.40 -8.11
N ALA A 175 7.35 20.25 -7.43
CA ALA A 175 7.76 20.84 -6.16
C ALA A 175 8.02 19.75 -5.10
N PHE A 176 7.11 18.78 -4.97
CA PHE A 176 7.33 17.68 -4.03
C PHE A 176 8.47 16.76 -4.47
N ALA A 177 8.53 16.37 -5.75
CA ALA A 177 9.60 15.50 -6.28
C ALA A 177 11.00 16.11 -6.13
N GLY A 178 11.12 17.44 -6.14
CA GLY A 178 12.36 18.16 -5.87
C GLY A 178 12.74 18.28 -4.39
N SER A 179 11.85 17.91 -3.46
CA SER A 179 12.09 18.01 -2.02
C SER A 179 12.96 16.86 -1.48
N THR A 180 13.68 17.12 -0.39
CA THR A 180 14.40 16.08 0.37
C THR A 180 13.44 15.00 0.88
N ALA A 181 12.22 15.39 1.26
CA ALA A 181 11.18 14.48 1.72
C ALA A 181 10.84 13.42 0.66
N ALA A 182 10.61 13.82 -0.59
CA ALA A 182 10.33 12.88 -1.68
C ALA A 182 11.52 11.95 -1.98
N GLN A 183 12.75 12.48 -1.94
CA GLN A 183 13.96 11.68 -2.14
C GLN A 183 14.09 10.58 -1.06
N LYS A 184 13.86 10.94 0.21
CA LYS A 184 13.86 9.95 1.31
C LYS A 184 12.70 8.97 1.21
N MET A 185 11.49 9.44 0.91
CA MET A 185 10.36 8.53 0.68
C MET A 185 10.67 7.52 -0.43
N GLY A 186 11.33 7.95 -1.51
CA GLY A 186 11.81 7.08 -2.57
C GLY A 186 12.76 5.97 -2.09
N SER A 187 13.68 6.27 -1.16
CA SER A 187 14.60 5.26 -0.58
C SER A 187 13.97 4.40 0.51
N LEU A 188 12.91 4.89 1.17
CA LEU A 188 12.16 4.16 2.19
C LEU A 188 11.12 3.21 1.62
N ASN A 189 10.56 3.50 0.44
CA ASN A 189 9.54 2.67 -0.20
C ASN A 189 9.93 1.18 -0.28
N PRO A 190 11.16 0.79 -0.68
CA PRO A 190 11.57 -0.62 -0.64
C PRO A 190 11.59 -1.23 0.76
N LYS A 191 12.03 -0.47 1.78
CA LYS A 191 12.05 -0.94 3.18
C LYS A 191 10.62 -1.18 3.70
N ILE A 192 9.72 -0.24 3.40
CA ILE A 192 8.30 -0.32 3.78
C ILE A 192 7.62 -1.49 3.06
N ALA A 193 7.90 -1.68 1.77
CA ALA A 193 7.37 -2.81 1.01
C ALA A 193 7.85 -4.15 1.59
N ALA A 194 9.14 -4.27 1.91
CA ALA A 194 9.71 -5.48 2.51
C ALA A 194 9.10 -5.78 3.90
N ALA A 195 8.96 -4.76 4.76
CA ALA A 195 8.32 -4.90 6.07
C ALA A 195 6.83 -5.29 5.93
N SER A 196 6.10 -4.66 5.02
CA SER A 196 4.70 -4.99 4.73
C SER A 196 4.54 -6.42 4.22
N GLN A 197 5.45 -6.89 3.37
CA GLN A 197 5.46 -8.26 2.87
C GLN A 197 5.77 -9.27 4.00
N ALA A 198 6.79 -9.01 4.81
CA ALA A 198 7.14 -9.87 5.94
C ALA A 198 5.99 -9.94 6.96
N TRP A 199 5.33 -8.81 7.24
CA TRP A 199 4.13 -8.74 8.05
C TRP A 199 3.00 -9.59 7.46
N ALA A 200 2.71 -9.45 6.17
CA ALA A 200 1.66 -10.21 5.50
C ALA A 200 1.92 -11.73 5.56
N LEU A 201 3.17 -12.15 5.36
CA LEU A 201 3.57 -13.57 5.48
C LEU A 201 3.35 -14.10 6.90
N LYS A 202 3.72 -13.34 7.94
CA LYS A 202 3.47 -13.70 9.34
C LYS A 202 1.96 -13.82 9.61
N LEU A 203 1.17 -12.86 9.11
CA LEU A 203 -0.28 -12.85 9.28
C LEU A 203 -0.93 -14.07 8.61
N VAL A 204 -0.53 -14.40 7.39
CA VAL A 204 -0.98 -15.59 6.67
C VAL A 204 -0.62 -16.85 7.43
N ALA A 205 0.64 -16.99 7.88
CA ALA A 205 1.08 -18.17 8.63
C ALA A 205 0.28 -18.37 9.92
N ALA A 206 0.01 -17.30 10.67
CA ALA A 206 -0.75 -17.35 11.91
C ALA A 206 -2.22 -17.73 11.73
N ASN A 207 -2.85 -17.33 10.60
CA ASN A 207 -4.30 -17.49 10.40
C ASN A 207 -4.67 -18.62 9.43
N ARG A 208 -3.70 -19.19 8.69
CA ARG A 208 -3.95 -20.24 7.69
C ARG A 208 -4.73 -21.43 8.26
N PRO A 209 -4.37 -22.05 9.40
CA PRO A 209 -5.09 -23.21 9.89
C PRO A 209 -6.57 -22.92 10.18
N GLN A 210 -6.85 -21.73 10.72
CA GLN A 210 -8.22 -21.30 11.00
C GLN A 210 -9.02 -21.09 9.70
N MET A 211 -8.41 -20.46 8.69
CA MET A 211 -9.03 -20.22 7.39
C MET A 211 -9.33 -21.53 6.65
N GLU A 212 -8.40 -22.49 6.67
CA GLU A 212 -8.60 -23.82 6.07
C GLU A 212 -9.71 -24.61 6.79
N GLY A 213 -9.77 -24.51 8.13
CA GLY A 213 -10.85 -25.09 8.93
C GLY A 213 -12.22 -24.48 8.61
N PHE A 214 -12.29 -23.16 8.39
CA PHE A 214 -13.52 -22.53 7.91
C PHE A 214 -13.90 -22.98 6.50
N ALA A 215 -12.93 -23.06 5.58
CA ALA A 215 -13.17 -23.49 4.21
C ALA A 215 -13.76 -24.91 4.17
N THR A 216 -13.17 -25.83 4.95
CA THR A 216 -13.61 -27.22 5.06
C THR A 216 -15.03 -27.32 5.62
N ARG A 217 -15.34 -26.57 6.67
CA ARG A 217 -16.69 -26.55 7.27
C ARG A 217 -17.72 -25.97 6.30
N ALA A 218 -17.44 -24.83 5.68
CA ALA A 218 -18.35 -24.19 4.73
C ALA A 218 -18.65 -25.10 3.54
N ALA A 219 -17.64 -25.83 3.05
CA ALA A 219 -17.82 -26.80 1.98
C ALA A 219 -18.67 -28.01 2.42
N ALA A 220 -18.42 -28.55 3.62
CA ALA A 220 -19.21 -29.65 4.17
C ALA A 220 -20.69 -29.26 4.38
N GLU A 221 -20.94 -28.07 4.92
CA GLU A 221 -22.30 -27.53 5.11
C GLU A 221 -23.04 -27.38 3.78
N TYR A 222 -22.37 -26.87 2.74
CA TYR A 222 -22.95 -26.76 1.40
C TYR A 222 -23.35 -28.14 0.84
N LEU A 223 -22.45 -29.11 0.93
CA LEU A 223 -22.69 -30.47 0.42
C LEU A 223 -23.79 -31.19 1.20
N ALA A 224 -23.89 -30.97 2.51
CA ALA A 224 -24.96 -31.54 3.33
C ALA A 224 -26.34 -30.97 2.93
N LYS A 225 -26.45 -29.65 2.73
CA LYS A 225 -27.69 -29.01 2.28
C LYS A 225 -28.14 -29.51 0.91
N LYS A 226 -27.21 -29.72 -0.02
CA LYS A 226 -27.51 -30.28 -1.36
C LYS A 226 -28.07 -31.71 -1.29
N LYS A 227 -27.63 -32.52 -0.33
CA LYS A 227 -28.12 -33.90 -0.12
C LYS A 227 -29.47 -33.98 0.59
N GLY A 228 -29.77 -33.03 1.47
CA GLY A 228 -31.03 -32.99 2.23
C GLY A 228 -32.19 -32.26 1.55
N GLY A 229 -31.96 -31.64 0.39
CA GLY A 229 -32.97 -30.97 -0.44
C GLY A 229 -33.38 -31.74 -1.70
N GLN A 230 -33.02 -33.02 -1.78
CA GLN A 230 -33.56 -33.99 -2.75
C GLN A 230 -34.69 -34.80 -2.13
#